data_AF-A0A0C3A128-F1
#
_entry.id   AF-A0A0C3A128-F1
#
_cell.length_a   1.000
_cell.length_b   1.000
_cell.length_c   1.000
_cell.angle_alpha   90.00
_cell.angle_beta   90.00
_cell.angle_gamma   90.00
#
_symmetry.space_group_name_H-M   'P 1'
#
loop_
_entity.id
_entity.type
_entity.pdbx_description
1 polymer ?
#
loop_
_entity_poly.entity_id
_entity_poly.type
_entity_poly.pdbx_seq_one_letter_code
_entity_poly.pdbx_strand_id
1 'polypeptide(L)'
;MFAKKEWVLEAIEWMLRIFGVFWMVGGVFAFKKALQVRLMDNILDALSDKKESRLIQYYGYVVSVLTFLSGLGLALLHPYASYALLFLVLTQGLYFAIQRHRYNQATNEEERADATVAQQSKNAFYLSIVLFVIVLIMQIS
;
A
#
# COMPACT_ATOMS: atom_id res chain seq x y z
N MET A 1 -31.15 1.64 24.09
CA MET A 1 -29.69 1.86 23.90
C MET A 1 -29.04 0.79 23.00
N PHE A 2 -29.58 -0.44 22.93
CA PHE A 2 -29.04 -1.53 22.09
C PHE A 2 -29.19 -1.32 20.56
N ALA A 3 -30.35 -0.86 20.08
CA ALA A 3 -30.61 -0.67 18.63
C ALA A 3 -29.67 0.32 17.92
N LYS A 4 -29.07 1.27 18.67
CA LYS A 4 -28.15 2.26 18.08
C LYS A 4 -26.75 1.67 17.82
N LYS A 5 -26.35 0.63 18.54
CA LYS A 5 -25.05 -0.03 18.39
C LYS A 5 -25.04 -0.95 17.17
N GLU A 6 -26.13 -1.68 16.94
CA GLU A 6 -26.27 -2.63 15.81
C GLU A 6 -26.21 -1.91 14.46
N TRP A 7 -26.96 -0.83 14.27
CA TRP A 7 -26.96 -0.09 13.00
C TRP A 7 -25.60 0.55 12.67
N VAL A 8 -24.84 0.96 13.70
CA VAL A 8 -23.51 1.53 13.51
C VAL A 8 -22.52 0.47 13.02
N LEU A 9 -22.58 -0.75 13.59
CA LEU A 9 -21.73 -1.86 13.16
C LEU A 9 -22.05 -2.28 11.72
N GLU A 10 -23.33 -2.42 11.39
CA GLU A 10 -23.76 -2.73 10.01
C GLU A 10 -23.31 -1.66 9.02
N ALA A 11 -23.42 -0.38 9.38
CA ALA A 11 -22.94 0.71 8.53
C ALA A 11 -21.42 0.62 8.29
N ILE A 12 -20.64 0.35 9.34
CA ILE A 12 -19.18 0.18 9.25
C ILE A 12 -18.85 -1.01 8.34
N GLU A 13 -19.52 -2.15 8.51
CA GLU A 13 -19.32 -3.33 7.66
C GLU A 13 -19.56 -3.02 6.18
N TRP A 14 -20.68 -2.37 5.85
CA TRP A 14 -20.95 -1.98 4.46
C TRP A 14 -19.94 -1.00 3.91
N MET A 15 -19.50 -0.03 4.74
CA MET A 15 -18.42 0.89 4.36
C MET A 15 -17.12 0.14 4.06
N LEU A 16 -16.73 -0.81 4.92
CA LEU A 16 -15.54 -1.64 4.71
C LEU A 16 -15.66 -2.48 3.44
N ARG A 17 -16.85 -3.03 3.14
CA ARG A 17 -17.07 -3.82 1.94
C ARG A 17 -16.89 -3.00 0.66
N ILE A 18 -17.58 -1.86 0.59
CA ILE A 18 -17.50 -0.93 -0.56
C ILE A 18 -16.06 -0.43 -0.72
N PHE A 19 -15.43 -0.05 0.39
CA PHE A 19 -14.05 0.39 0.39
C PHE A 19 -13.12 -0.74 -0.05
N GLY A 20 -13.35 -1.98 0.38
CA GLY A 20 -12.58 -3.15 -0.02
C GLY A 20 -12.57 -3.35 -1.54
N VAL A 21 -13.74 -3.23 -2.19
CA VAL A 21 -13.85 -3.28 -3.65
C VAL A 21 -13.05 -2.16 -4.31
N PHE A 22 -13.19 -0.92 -3.82
CA PHE A 22 -12.40 0.22 -4.31
C PHE A 22 -10.88 -0.03 -4.14
N TRP A 23 -10.49 -0.60 -3.01
CA TRP A 23 -9.10 -0.88 -2.67
C TRP A 23 -8.49 -1.98 -3.55
N MET A 24 -9.28 -3.02 -3.87
CA MET A 24 -8.90 -4.03 -4.87
C MET A 24 -8.60 -3.41 -6.22
N VAL A 25 -9.49 -2.53 -6.69
CA VAL A 25 -9.30 -1.81 -7.96
C VAL A 25 -8.01 -0.99 -7.91
N GLY A 26 -7.77 -0.26 -6.81
CA GLY A 26 -6.51 0.46 -6.58
C GLY A 26 -5.28 -0.45 -6.66
N GLY A 27 -5.33 -1.63 -6.03
CA GLY A 27 -4.27 -2.64 -6.09
C GLY A 27 -3.97 -3.11 -7.51
N VAL A 28 -5.01 -3.41 -8.31
CA VAL A 28 -4.84 -3.80 -9.72
C VAL A 28 -4.21 -2.69 -10.55
N PHE A 29 -4.64 -1.44 -10.37
CA PHE A 29 -4.06 -0.31 -11.08
C PHE A 29 -2.60 -0.07 -10.67
N ALA A 30 -2.27 -0.16 -9.38
CA ALA A 30 -0.90 -0.05 -8.89
C ALA A 30 -0.02 -1.17 -9.46
N PHE A 31 -0.54 -2.40 -9.55
CA PHE A 31 0.17 -3.54 -10.14
C PHE A 31 0.48 -3.31 -11.62
N LYS A 32 -0.51 -2.85 -12.40
CA LYS A 32 -0.32 -2.51 -13.81
C LYS A 32 0.72 -1.42 -14.01
N LYS A 33 0.70 -0.38 -13.17
CA LYS A 33 1.72 0.67 -13.18
C LYS A 33 3.10 0.15 -12.83
N ALA A 34 3.23 -0.68 -11.80
CA ALA A 34 4.51 -1.31 -11.43
C ALA A 34 5.08 -2.16 -12.58
N LEU A 35 4.21 -2.87 -13.32
CA LEU A 35 4.61 -3.60 -14.52
C LEU A 35 5.10 -2.68 -15.64
N GLN A 36 4.40 -1.57 -15.90
CA GLN A 36 4.79 -0.60 -16.92
C GLN A 36 6.13 0.07 -16.59
N VAL A 37 6.34 0.44 -15.33
CA VAL A 37 7.60 1.03 -14.84
C VAL A 37 8.75 0.06 -15.08
N ARG A 38 8.62 -1.20 -14.62
CA ARG A 38 9.64 -2.22 -14.86
C ARG A 38 9.97 -2.43 -16.35
N LEU A 39 8.97 -2.41 -17.22
CA LEU A 39 9.21 -2.55 -18.66
C LEU A 39 10.00 -1.37 -19.21
N MET A 40 9.68 -0.15 -18.78
CA MET A 40 10.42 1.05 -19.15
C MET A 40 11.87 0.99 -18.62
N ASP A 41 12.04 0.64 -17.36
CA ASP A 41 13.37 0.57 -16.73
C ASP A 41 14.25 -0.49 -17.41
N ASN A 42 13.70 -1.63 -17.81
CA ASN A 42 14.45 -2.63 -18.59
C ASN A 42 14.91 -2.10 -19.96
N ILE A 43 14.11 -1.25 -20.61
CA ILE A 43 14.48 -0.62 -21.89
C ILE A 43 15.58 0.41 -21.64
N LEU A 44 15.46 1.22 -20.57
CA LEU A 44 16.47 2.20 -20.19
C LEU A 44 17.79 1.53 -19.77
N ASP A 45 17.74 0.46 -18.98
CA ASP A 45 18.90 -0.36 -18.58
C ASP A 45 19.60 -1.00 -19.80
N ALA A 46 18.85 -1.31 -20.87
CA ALA A 46 19.43 -1.81 -22.11
C ALA A 46 20.15 -0.71 -22.92
N LEU A 47 19.81 0.56 -22.67
CA LEU A 47 20.35 1.74 -23.35
C LEU A 47 21.35 2.52 -22.49
N SER A 48 21.40 2.27 -21.19
CA SER A 48 22.15 3.00 -20.18
C SER A 48 22.87 2.04 -19.24
N ASP A 49 24.10 2.35 -18.85
CA ASP A 49 24.90 1.51 -17.93
C ASP A 49 24.51 1.70 -16.44
N LYS A 50 23.50 2.53 -16.16
CA LYS A 50 22.97 2.74 -14.80
C LYS A 50 21.91 1.68 -14.49
N LYS A 51 22.27 0.67 -13.69
CA LYS A 51 21.29 -0.30 -13.14
C LYS A 51 20.48 0.30 -12.01
N GLU A 52 19.17 0.32 -12.17
CA GLU A 52 18.26 0.71 -11.10
C GLU A 52 18.22 -0.34 -9.96
N SER A 53 17.87 0.09 -8.74
CA SER A 53 17.79 -0.81 -7.58
C SER A 53 16.56 -1.71 -7.67
N ARG A 54 16.78 -3.00 -7.96
CA ARG A 54 15.73 -4.05 -8.03
C ARG A 54 14.81 -4.09 -6.81
N LEU A 55 15.28 -3.67 -5.63
CA LEU A 55 14.48 -3.59 -4.40
C LEU A 55 13.27 -2.66 -4.54
N ILE A 56 13.42 -1.53 -5.24
CA ILE A 56 12.36 -0.54 -5.45
C ILE A 56 11.30 -1.10 -6.40
N GLN A 57 11.74 -1.81 -7.43
CA GLN A 57 10.84 -2.47 -8.37
C GLN A 57 10.01 -3.56 -7.67
N TYR A 58 10.62 -4.42 -6.85
CA TYR A 58 9.89 -5.45 -6.10
C TYR A 58 8.90 -4.84 -5.08
N TYR A 59 9.26 -3.72 -4.45
CA TYR A 59 8.37 -3.03 -3.53
C TYR A 59 7.02 -2.66 -4.17
N GLY A 60 7.03 -2.14 -5.40
CA GLY A 60 5.79 -1.78 -6.12
C GLY A 60 4.86 -2.98 -6.33
N TYR A 61 5.42 -4.16 -6.64
CA TYR A 61 4.65 -5.39 -6.79
C TYR A 61 4.10 -5.89 -5.45
N VAL A 62 4.94 -5.93 -4.40
CA VAL A 62 4.52 -6.42 -3.09
C VAL A 62 3.40 -5.54 -2.53
N VAL A 63 3.54 -4.22 -2.59
CA VAL A 63 2.51 -3.29 -2.12
C VAL A 63 1.22 -3.42 -2.91
N SER A 64 1.29 -3.56 -4.24
CA SER A 64 0.07 -3.70 -5.05
C SER A 64 -0.68 -5.01 -4.79
N VAL A 65 0.04 -6.13 -4.63
CA VAL A 65 -0.55 -7.41 -4.23
C VAL A 65 -1.17 -7.34 -2.83
N LEU A 66 -0.45 -6.78 -1.85
CA LEU A 66 -0.96 -6.62 -0.49
C LEU A 66 -2.17 -5.67 -0.44
N THR A 67 -2.16 -4.60 -1.24
CA THR A 67 -3.31 -3.70 -1.42
C THR A 67 -4.50 -4.50 -1.94
N PHE A 68 -4.33 -5.28 -2.99
CA PHE A 68 -5.41 -6.11 -3.52
C PHE A 68 -5.94 -7.12 -2.50
N LEU A 69 -5.06 -7.86 -1.83
CA LEU A 69 -5.45 -8.88 -0.84
C LEU A 69 -6.14 -8.27 0.38
N SER A 70 -5.66 -7.12 0.87
CA SER A 70 -6.33 -6.39 1.93
C SER A 70 -7.71 -5.90 1.50
N GLY A 71 -7.86 -5.42 0.27
CA GLY A 71 -9.16 -5.01 -0.29
C GLY A 71 -10.14 -6.18 -0.40
N LEU A 72 -9.66 -7.34 -0.86
CA LEU A 72 -10.44 -8.57 -0.91
C LEU A 72 -10.88 -9.02 0.49
N GLY A 73 -9.97 -8.96 1.46
CA GLY A 73 -10.26 -9.25 2.86
C GLY A 73 -11.34 -8.31 3.42
N LEU A 74 -11.26 -7.01 3.13
CA LEU A 74 -12.26 -6.02 3.53
C LEU A 74 -13.62 -6.26 2.84
N ALA A 75 -13.63 -6.54 1.54
CA ALA A 75 -14.84 -6.80 0.76
C ALA A 75 -15.63 -8.02 1.27
N LEU A 76 -14.91 -9.03 1.76
CA LEU A 76 -15.48 -10.28 2.28
C LEU A 76 -15.65 -10.26 3.80
N LEU A 77 -15.24 -9.19 4.49
CA LEU A 77 -15.11 -9.15 5.96
C LEU A 77 -14.33 -10.35 6.51
N HIS A 78 -13.28 -10.76 5.79
CA HIS A 78 -12.51 -11.95 6.13
C HIS A 78 -11.67 -11.70 7.40
N PRO A 79 -11.59 -12.66 8.35
CA PRO A 79 -10.80 -12.50 9.57
C PRO A 79 -9.30 -12.25 9.32
N TYR A 80 -8.79 -12.65 8.15
CA TYR A 80 -7.40 -12.41 7.76
C TYR A 80 -7.13 -11.05 7.10
N ALA A 81 -8.13 -10.17 6.97
CA ALA A 81 -7.95 -8.83 6.41
C ALA A 81 -6.93 -8.00 7.22
N SER A 82 -6.93 -8.15 8.55
CA SER A 82 -5.99 -7.48 9.45
C SER A 82 -4.54 -7.92 9.20
N TYR A 83 -4.28 -9.20 8.93
CA TYR A 83 -2.93 -9.65 8.58
C TYR A 83 -2.44 -9.05 7.26
N ALA A 84 -3.28 -9.03 6.22
CA ALA A 84 -2.91 -8.42 4.94
C ALA A 84 -2.62 -6.91 5.08
N LEU A 85 -3.43 -6.19 5.87
CA LEU A 85 -3.21 -4.78 6.19
C LEU A 85 -1.93 -4.57 7.02
N LEU A 86 -1.64 -5.44 7.99
CA LEU A 86 -0.42 -5.38 8.78
C LEU A 86 0.81 -5.52 7.89
N PHE A 87 0.86 -6.53 7.02
CA PHE A 87 1.97 -6.71 6.09
C PHE A 87 2.09 -5.53 5.12
N LEU A 88 0.97 -4.94 4.68
CA LEU A 88 0.97 -3.74 3.83
C LEU A 88 1.63 -2.54 4.54
N VAL A 89 1.21 -2.27 5.78
CA VAL A 89 1.75 -1.17 6.61
C VAL A 89 3.23 -1.39 6.89
N LEU A 90 3.64 -2.61 7.26
CA LEU A 90 5.06 -2.93 7.51
C LEU A 90 5.92 -2.75 6.26
N THR A 91 5.42 -3.19 5.10
CA THR A 91 6.13 -3.05 3.82
C THR A 91 6.31 -1.58 3.45
N GLN A 92 5.25 -0.77 3.58
CA GLN A 92 5.32 0.68 3.32
C GLN A 92 6.26 1.39 4.32
N GLY A 93 6.21 1.01 5.59
CA GLY A 93 7.11 1.54 6.62
C GLY A 93 8.58 1.23 6.34
N LEU A 94 8.89 -0.01 5.94
CA LEU A 94 10.24 -0.42 5.54
C LEU A 94 10.73 0.39 4.34
N TYR A 95 9.88 0.58 3.33
CA TYR A 95 10.22 1.40 2.16
C TYR A 95 10.49 2.86 2.55
N PHE A 96 9.70 3.45 3.43
CA PHE A 96 9.95 4.82 3.91
C PHE A 96 11.26 4.92 4.70
N ALA A 97 11.61 3.91 5.49
CA ALA A 97 12.91 3.86 6.18
C ALA A 97 14.08 3.80 5.18
N ILE A 98 13.98 2.93 4.16
CA ILE A 98 14.98 2.81 3.09
C ILE A 98 15.11 4.14 2.33
N GLN A 99 13.98 4.76 1.93
CA GLN A 99 14.02 6.02 1.20
C GLN A 99 14.53 7.19 2.05
N ARG A 100 14.20 7.21 3.34
CA ARG A 100 14.76 8.20 4.26
C ARG A 100 16.28 8.06 4.38
N HIS A 101 16.77 6.83 4.43
CA HIS A 101 18.21 6.55 4.45
C HIS A 101 18.89 7.03 3.15
N ARG A 102 18.32 6.71 1.97
CA ARG A 102 18.81 7.18 0.67
C ARG A 102 18.80 8.70 0.55
N TYR A 103 17.74 9.35 1.01
CA TYR A 103 17.62 10.81 1.00
C TYR A 103 18.73 11.49 1.81
N ASN A 104 19.07 10.91 2.96
CA ASN A 104 20.13 11.44 3.83
C ASN A 104 21.54 11.21 3.27
N GLN A 105 21.74 10.17 2.46
CA GLN A 105 23.02 9.87 1.81
C GLN A 105 23.19 10.55 0.45
N ALA A 106 22.12 11.10 -0.11
CA ALA A 106 22.12 11.71 -1.43
C ALA A 106 23.08 12.90 -1.48
N THR A 107 24.01 12.83 -2.44
CA THR A 107 25.09 13.79 -2.63
C THR A 107 24.71 14.93 -3.57
N ASN A 108 23.70 14.71 -4.42
CA ASN A 108 23.20 15.65 -5.41
C ASN A 108 21.67 15.75 -5.35
N GLU A 109 21.12 16.72 -6.08
CA GLU A 109 19.68 17.02 -6.09
C GLU A 109 18.84 15.96 -6.81
N GLU A 110 19.39 15.33 -7.85
CA GLU A 110 18.76 14.23 -8.59
C GLU A 110 18.50 13.03 -7.68
N GLU A 111 19.51 12.59 -6.92
CA GLU A 111 19.39 11.52 -5.93
C GLU A 111 18.39 11.83 -4.82
N ARG A 112 18.29 13.11 -4.41
CA ARG A 112 17.29 13.54 -3.41
C ARG A 112 15.88 13.49 -3.98
N ALA A 113 15.70 13.88 -5.24
CA ALA A 113 14.41 13.80 -5.91
C ALA A 113 13.96 12.33 -6.02
N ASP A 114 14.84 11.43 -6.45
CA ASP A 114 14.58 9.98 -6.53
C ASP A 114 14.33 9.33 -5.18
N ALA A 115 14.94 9.84 -4.11
CA ALA A 115 14.74 9.36 -2.76
C ALA A 115 13.48 9.92 -2.08
N THR A 116 12.84 10.93 -2.67
CA THR A 116 11.68 11.59 -2.07
C THR A 116 10.43 10.73 -2.23
N VAL A 117 9.84 10.35 -1.10
CA VAL A 117 8.59 9.60 -1.08
C VAL A 117 7.44 10.49 -1.57
N ALA A 118 6.76 10.04 -2.63
CA ALA A 118 5.59 10.68 -3.18
C ALA A 118 4.46 10.86 -2.13
N GLN A 119 3.75 11.98 -2.18
CA GLN A 119 2.67 12.27 -1.23
C GLN A 119 1.55 11.23 -1.28
N GLN A 120 1.25 10.68 -2.46
CA GLN A 120 0.26 9.62 -2.63
C GLN A 120 0.62 8.36 -1.84
N SER A 121 1.90 7.99 -1.79
CA SER A 121 2.38 6.84 -0.98
C SER A 121 2.20 7.09 0.51
N LYS A 122 2.46 8.32 0.99
CA LYS A 122 2.22 8.70 2.39
C LYS A 122 0.74 8.61 2.75
N ASN A 123 -0.13 9.12 1.87
CA ASN A 123 -1.58 9.07 2.08
C ASN A 123 -2.08 7.62 2.13
N ALA A 124 -1.60 6.76 1.23
CA ALA A 124 -1.93 5.34 1.23
C ALA A 124 -1.48 4.64 2.53
N PHE A 125 -0.32 5.01 3.07
CA PHE A 125 0.17 4.49 4.35
C PHE A 125 -0.74 4.87 5.53
N TYR A 126 -1.08 6.15 5.67
CA TYR A 126 -1.98 6.59 6.73
C TYR A 126 -3.35 5.93 6.63
N LEU A 127 -3.89 5.82 5.41
CA LEU A 127 -5.17 5.15 5.18
C LEU A 127 -5.11 3.65 5.52
N SER A 128 -4.00 2.98 5.20
CA SER A 128 -3.78 1.58 5.57
C SER A 128 -3.74 1.37 7.08
N ILE A 129 -3.12 2.30 7.83
CA ILE A 129 -3.12 2.27 9.31
C ILE A 129 -4.54 2.47 9.85
N VAL A 130 -5.28 3.45 9.34
CA VAL A 130 -6.67 3.72 9.79
C VAL A 130 -7.54 2.49 9.59
N LEU A 131 -7.48 1.88 8.40
CA LEU A 131 -8.23 0.65 8.09
C LEU A 131 -7.80 -0.51 8.99
N PHE A 132 -6.50 -0.67 9.22
CA PHE A 132 -5.99 -1.71 10.11
C PHE A 132 -6.55 -1.58 11.53
N VAL A 133 -6.55 -0.37 12.08
CA VAL A 133 -7.10 -0.09 13.42
C VAL A 133 -8.60 -0.34 13.46
N ILE A 134 -9.36 0.11 12.45
CA ILE A 134 -10.82 -0.13 12.38
C ILE A 134 -11.11 -1.62 12.33
N VAL A 135 -10.42 -2.38 11.47
CA VAL A 135 -10.61 -3.83 11.35
C VAL A 135 -10.25 -4.56 12.64
N LEU A 136 -9.15 -4.16 13.30
CA LEU A 136 -8.78 -4.76 14.59
C LEU A 136 -9.84 -4.53 15.66
N ILE A 137 -10.39 -3.31 15.77
CA ILE A 137 -11.46 -3.01 16.71
C ILE A 137 -12.70 -3.85 16.42
N MET A 138 -13.08 -3.95 15.14
CA MET A 138 -14.22 -4.76 14.68
C MET A 138 -14.05 -6.26 14.99
N GLN A 139 -12.82 -6.78 14.97
CA GLN A 139 -12.55 -8.20 15.26
C GLN A 139 -12.59 -8.53 16.75
N ILE A 140 -12.42 -7.54 17.63
CA ILE A 140 -12.39 -7.71 19.08
C ILE A 140 -13.74 -7.34 19.74
N SER A 141 -14.58 -6.57 19.04
CA SER A 141 -15.89 -6.08 19.51
C SER A 141 -17.02 -7.10 19.35
#